data_AF-A0A968B4Q8-F1
#
_entry.id   AF-A0A968B4Q8-F1
#
_cell.length_a   1.000
_cell.length_b   1.000
_cell.length_c   1.000
_cell.angle_alpha   90.00
_cell.angle_beta   90.00
_cell.angle_gamma   90.00
#
_symmetry.space_group_name_H-M   'P 1'
#
loop_
_entity.id
_entity.type
_entity.pdbx_description
1 polymer ?
#
loop_
_entity_poly.entity_id
_entity_poly.type
_entity_poly.pdbx_seq_one_letter_code
_entity_poly.pdbx_strand_id
1 'polypeptide(L)'
;MAKKIIYAVVAVFITWGVLDALIHSVILSSAYKATEQLWRKPEEFKQGVMLLTTLITAIVFVYIYARYVATKTLGTGIGYGLLFGIGFGVSMGYGSYSVMPIPYYMAFTWFLGTVVEGTVAGVWLGLMFREKASQTTA
;
A
#
# COMPACT_ATOMS: atom_id res chain seq x y z
N MET A 1 9.14 -16.41 13.63
CA MET A 1 8.66 -15.91 12.32
C MET A 1 7.22 -15.45 12.35
N ALA A 2 6.25 -16.27 12.81
CA ALA A 2 4.83 -15.90 12.85
C ALA A 2 4.53 -14.56 13.56
N LYS A 3 5.10 -14.32 14.76
CA LYS A 3 4.94 -13.05 15.49
C LYS A 3 5.41 -11.83 14.69
N LYS A 4 6.56 -11.95 13.97
CA LYS A 4 7.09 -10.87 13.11
C LYS A 4 6.15 -10.57 11.95
N ILE A 5 5.56 -11.61 11.34
CA ILE A 5 4.57 -11.45 10.27
C ILE A 5 3.35 -10.70 10.80
N ILE A 6 2.80 -11.09 11.95
CA ILE A 6 1.63 -10.40 12.55
C ILE A 6 1.93 -8.92 12.78
N TYR A 7 3.06 -8.59 13.42
CA TYR A 7 3.42 -7.19 13.66
C TYR A 7 3.63 -6.41 12.36
N ALA A 8 4.24 -7.02 11.34
CA ALA A 8 4.44 -6.38 10.05
C ALA A 8 3.12 -6.14 9.31
N VAL A 9 2.19 -7.09 9.35
CA VAL A 9 0.82 -6.91 8.81
C VAL A 9 0.14 -5.72 9.49
N VAL A 10 0.18 -5.66 10.83
CA VAL A 10 -0.43 -4.53 11.57
C VAL A 10 0.25 -3.22 11.19
N ALA A 11 1.58 -3.16 11.14
CA ALA A 11 2.31 -1.94 10.78
C ALA A 11 1.97 -1.46 9.37
N VAL A 12 1.93 -2.37 8.39
CA VAL A 12 1.56 -2.05 7.00
C VAL A 12 0.10 -1.61 6.91
N PHE A 13 -0.83 -2.35 7.53
CA PHE A 13 -2.25 -2.02 7.52
C PHE A 13 -2.55 -0.64 8.09
N ILE A 14 -1.95 -0.30 9.24
CA ILE A 14 -2.10 1.02 9.85
C ILE A 14 -1.45 2.11 8.99
N THR A 15 -0.25 1.84 8.44
CA THR A 15 0.44 2.80 7.57
C THR A 15 -0.39 3.14 6.35
N TRP A 16 -0.92 2.14 5.65
CA TRP A 16 -1.80 2.36 4.51
C TRP A 16 -3.08 3.07 4.91
N GLY A 17 -3.74 2.66 6.00
CA GLY A 17 -4.96 3.35 6.46
C GLY A 17 -4.74 4.84 6.76
N VAL A 18 -3.59 5.23 7.31
CA VAL A 18 -3.24 6.64 7.55
C VAL A 18 -2.94 7.37 6.24
N LEU A 19 -2.17 6.77 5.34
CA LEU A 19 -1.82 7.38 4.05
C LEU A 19 -3.07 7.53 3.16
N ASP A 20 -3.90 6.48 3.06
CA ASP A 20 -5.19 6.50 2.39
C ASP A 20 -6.06 7.63 2.93
N ALA A 21 -6.21 7.75 4.25
CA ALA A 21 -6.98 8.81 4.86
C ALA A 21 -6.48 10.20 4.42
N LEU A 22 -5.16 10.43 4.42
CA LEU A 22 -4.57 11.71 3.98
C LEU A 22 -4.78 11.95 2.48
N ILE A 23 -4.50 10.95 1.64
CA ILE A 23 -4.62 11.05 0.18
C ILE A 23 -6.08 11.33 -0.21
N HIS A 24 -7.02 10.56 0.35
CA HIS A 24 -8.42 10.63 -0.05
C HIS A 24 -9.17 11.81 0.58
N SER A 25 -8.94 12.12 1.85
CA SER A 25 -9.67 13.19 2.56
C SER A 25 -9.06 14.58 2.41
N VAL A 26 -7.77 14.69 2.09
CA VAL A 26 -7.09 15.99 1.91
C VAL A 26 -6.82 16.23 0.44
N ILE A 27 -5.96 15.40 -0.18
CA ILE A 27 -5.42 15.65 -1.53
C ILE A 27 -6.49 15.51 -2.62
N LEU A 28 -7.35 14.49 -2.51
CA LEU A 28 -8.37 14.17 -3.51
C LEU A 28 -9.77 14.65 -3.17
N SER A 29 -9.96 15.32 -2.04
CA SER A 29 -11.28 15.74 -1.57
C SER A 29 -12.07 16.56 -2.59
N SER A 30 -11.41 17.49 -3.29
CA SER A 30 -12.02 18.30 -4.36
C SER A 30 -12.36 17.46 -5.59
N ALA A 31 -11.49 16.52 -5.97
CA ALA A 31 -11.71 15.63 -7.10
C ALA A 31 -12.89 14.67 -6.85
N TYR A 32 -13.05 14.17 -5.61
CA TYR A 32 -14.19 13.36 -5.22
C TYR A 32 -15.52 14.13 -5.27
N LYS A 33 -15.52 15.39 -4.83
CA LYS A 33 -16.71 16.26 -4.95
C LYS A 33 -17.07 16.53 -6.41
N ALA A 34 -16.07 16.80 -7.26
CA ALA A 34 -16.28 17.05 -8.69
C ALA A 34 -16.74 15.80 -9.47
N THR A 35 -16.67 14.62 -8.87
CA THR A 35 -17.02 13.34 -9.47
C THR A 35 -18.00 12.55 -8.61
N GLU A 36 -18.80 13.22 -7.77
CA GLU A 36 -19.69 12.58 -6.79
C GLU A 36 -20.61 11.51 -7.41
N GLN A 37 -21.04 11.72 -8.66
CA GLN A 37 -21.87 10.80 -9.44
C GLN A 37 -21.22 9.44 -9.72
N LEU A 38 -19.89 9.32 -9.61
CA LEU A 38 -19.17 8.06 -9.82
C LEU A 38 -19.11 7.19 -8.56
N TRP A 39 -19.37 7.74 -7.38
CA TRP A 39 -19.14 7.08 -6.10
C TRP A 39 -20.46 6.70 -5.43
N ARG A 40 -20.40 5.69 -4.55
CA ARG A 40 -21.52 5.39 -3.65
C ARG A 40 -21.82 6.62 -2.78
N LYS A 41 -23.06 6.76 -2.33
CA LYS A 41 -23.36 7.78 -1.32
C LYS A 41 -22.74 7.40 0.02
N PRO A 42 -22.43 8.37 0.91
CA PRO A 42 -21.80 8.08 2.20
C PRO A 42 -22.53 7.03 3.05
N GLU A 43 -23.87 7.00 3.01
CA GLU A 43 -24.68 6.05 3.76
C GLU A 43 -24.58 4.61 3.21
N GLU A 44 -24.12 4.48 1.97
CA GLU A 44 -23.97 3.21 1.26
C GLU A 44 -22.53 2.69 1.27
N PHE A 45 -21.61 3.44 1.88
CA PHE A 45 -20.20 3.06 1.99
C PHE A 45 -20.06 1.70 2.68
N LYS A 46 -19.38 0.79 2.00
CA LYS A 46 -19.08 -0.55 2.52
C LYS A 46 -17.77 -0.54 3.28
N GLN A 47 -17.72 0.22 4.39
CA GLN A 47 -16.49 0.41 5.17
C GLN A 47 -15.86 -0.91 5.63
N GLY A 48 -16.68 -1.90 6.04
CA GLY A 48 -16.17 -3.22 6.40
C GLY A 48 -15.48 -3.95 5.24
N VAL A 49 -16.01 -3.81 4.01
CA VAL A 49 -15.38 -4.39 2.81
C VAL A 49 -14.06 -3.68 2.52
N MET A 50 -14.04 -2.35 2.61
CA MET A 50 -12.82 -1.55 2.41
C MET A 50 -11.70 -1.96 3.38
N LEU A 51 -12.01 -2.05 4.69
CA LEU A 51 -11.05 -2.50 5.70
C LEU A 51 -10.59 -3.94 5.45
N LEU A 52 -11.50 -4.84 5.10
CA LEU A 52 -11.18 -6.23 4.80
C LEU A 52 -10.26 -6.36 3.59
N THR A 53 -10.52 -5.60 2.51
CA THR A 53 -9.66 -5.60 1.32
C THR A 53 -8.26 -5.09 1.64
N THR A 54 -8.13 -3.99 2.40
CA THR A 54 -6.82 -3.47 2.81
C THR A 54 -6.08 -4.46 3.70
N LEU A 55 -6.78 -5.12 4.63
CA LEU A 55 -6.19 -6.13 5.51
C LEU A 55 -5.69 -7.35 4.73
N ILE A 56 -6.48 -7.88 3.81
CA ILE A 56 -6.07 -9.03 2.97
C ILE A 56 -4.87 -8.65 2.13
N THR A 57 -4.88 -7.47 1.48
CA THR A 57 -3.74 -7.00 0.68
C THR A 57 -2.49 -6.84 1.53
N ALA A 58 -2.59 -6.31 2.76
CA ALA A 58 -1.46 -6.16 3.68
C ALA A 58 -0.90 -7.53 4.10
N ILE A 59 -1.77 -8.50 4.41
CA ILE A 59 -1.37 -9.88 4.71
C ILE A 59 -0.59 -10.48 3.55
N VAL A 60 -1.11 -10.39 2.32
CA VAL A 60 -0.46 -10.94 1.13
C VAL A 60 0.88 -10.25 0.85
N PHE A 61 0.93 -8.93 0.91
CA PHE A 61 2.15 -8.14 0.72
C PHE A 61 3.26 -8.55 1.71
N VAL A 62 2.93 -8.61 3.01
CA VAL A 62 3.90 -9.04 4.03
C VAL A 62 4.30 -10.50 3.85
N TYR A 63 3.34 -11.38 3.55
CA TYR A 63 3.60 -12.81 3.40
C TYR A 63 4.52 -13.11 2.21
N ILE A 64 4.30 -12.42 1.08
CA ILE A 64 5.15 -12.58 -0.10
C ILE A 64 6.61 -12.27 0.25
N TYR A 65 6.86 -11.13 0.88
CA TYR A 65 8.20 -10.74 1.29
C TYR A 65 8.78 -11.72 2.32
N ALA A 66 8.02 -12.04 3.36
CA ALA A 66 8.49 -12.89 4.45
C ALA A 66 8.88 -14.29 3.97
N ARG A 67 8.15 -14.84 2.97
CA ARG A 67 8.29 -16.23 2.55
C ARG A 67 9.14 -16.44 1.30
N TYR A 68 9.08 -15.53 0.34
CA TYR A 68 9.67 -15.73 -0.99
C TYR A 68 10.85 -14.80 -1.29
N VAL A 69 11.07 -13.74 -0.51
CA VAL A 69 12.28 -12.92 -0.63
C VAL A 69 13.37 -13.54 0.22
N ALA A 70 14.41 -14.08 -0.42
CA ALA A 70 15.50 -14.77 0.26
C ALA A 70 16.31 -13.81 1.14
N THR A 71 16.95 -12.82 0.53
CA THR A 71 17.79 -11.83 1.20
C THR A 71 16.94 -10.74 1.84
N LYS A 72 17.02 -10.60 3.17
CA LYS A 72 16.24 -9.61 3.93
C LYS A 72 17.14 -8.49 4.42
N THR A 73 17.11 -7.38 3.71
CA THR A 73 17.78 -6.11 4.04
C THR A 73 16.79 -4.96 3.97
N LEU A 74 17.22 -3.77 4.40
CA LEU A 74 16.42 -2.57 4.20
C LEU A 74 16.19 -2.29 2.71
N GLY A 75 17.25 -2.40 1.89
CA GLY A 75 17.18 -2.13 0.46
C GLY A 75 16.26 -3.08 -0.29
N THR A 76 16.29 -4.39 0.04
CA THR A 76 15.37 -5.36 -0.57
C THR A 76 13.92 -5.11 -0.16
N GLY A 77 13.66 -4.65 1.06
CA GLY A 77 12.32 -4.26 1.52
C GLY A 77 11.79 -3.05 0.75
N ILE A 78 12.60 -2.00 0.63
CA ILE A 78 12.26 -0.79 -0.15
C ILE A 78 12.03 -1.15 -1.62
N GLY A 79 12.93 -1.92 -2.24
CA GLY A 79 12.82 -2.32 -3.64
C GLY A 79 11.57 -3.16 -3.91
N TYR A 80 11.25 -4.12 -3.02
CA TYR A 80 10.02 -4.88 -3.10
C TYR A 80 8.78 -3.98 -3.01
N GLY A 81 8.73 -3.10 -2.02
CA GLY A 81 7.63 -2.16 -1.82
C GLY A 81 7.44 -1.21 -3.00
N LEU A 82 8.52 -0.68 -3.55
CA LEU A 82 8.52 0.21 -4.71
C LEU A 82 7.95 -0.49 -5.94
N LEU A 83 8.44 -1.70 -6.27
CA LEU A 83 7.96 -2.44 -7.43
C LEU A 83 6.49 -2.86 -7.28
N PHE A 84 6.08 -3.29 -6.08
CA PHE A 84 4.68 -3.56 -5.78
C PHE A 84 3.82 -2.30 -5.98
N GLY A 85 4.27 -1.17 -5.42
CA GLY A 85 3.57 0.11 -5.53
C GLY A 85 3.44 0.61 -6.97
N ILE A 86 4.48 0.44 -7.81
CA ILE A 86 4.43 0.78 -9.24
C ILE A 86 3.41 -0.12 -9.95
N GLY A 87 3.52 -1.44 -9.80
CA GLY A 87 2.64 -2.38 -10.49
C GLY A 87 1.17 -2.21 -10.08
N PHE A 88 0.92 -2.13 -8.77
CA PHE A 88 -0.42 -1.94 -8.24
C PHE A 88 -0.97 -0.55 -8.54
N GLY A 89 -0.13 0.48 -8.43
CA GLY A 89 -0.51 1.87 -8.70
C GLY A 89 -0.81 2.13 -10.17
N VAL A 90 -0.09 1.50 -11.11
CA VAL A 90 -0.43 1.60 -12.55
C VAL A 90 -1.79 0.96 -12.82
N SER A 91 -2.03 -0.23 -12.25
CA SER A 91 -3.32 -0.92 -12.38
C SER A 91 -4.47 -0.09 -11.80
N MET A 92 -4.31 0.44 -10.58
CA MET A 92 -5.36 1.20 -9.89
C MET A 92 -5.55 2.61 -10.46
N GLY A 93 -4.47 3.36 -10.72
CA GLY A 93 -4.54 4.71 -11.25
C GLY A 93 -4.88 4.73 -12.73
N TYR A 94 -3.96 4.25 -13.56
CA TYR A 94 -4.10 4.33 -15.01
C TYR A 94 -5.01 3.25 -15.60
N GLY A 95 -5.09 2.07 -14.98
CA GLY A 95 -6.05 1.05 -15.38
C GLY A 95 -7.49 1.55 -15.21
N SER A 96 -7.83 2.21 -14.09
CA SER A 96 -9.13 2.87 -13.94
C SER A 96 -9.33 4.00 -14.93
N TYR A 97 -8.34 4.89 -15.11
CA TYR A 97 -8.43 6.00 -16.07
C TYR A 97 -8.68 5.56 -17.52
N SER A 98 -8.24 4.35 -17.89
CA SER A 98 -8.42 3.83 -19.25
C SER A 98 -9.88 3.59 -19.64
N VAL A 99 -10.78 3.40 -18.66
CA VAL A 99 -12.19 3.06 -18.89
C VAL A 99 -13.18 3.91 -18.09
N MET A 100 -12.75 4.47 -16.96
CA MET A 100 -13.56 5.35 -16.14
C MET A 100 -13.25 6.81 -16.49
N PRO A 101 -14.27 7.69 -16.56
CA PRO A 101 -14.09 9.11 -16.85
C PRO A 101 -13.62 9.88 -15.59
N ILE A 102 -12.54 9.43 -14.96
CA ILE A 102 -11.92 10.12 -13.81
C ILE A 102 -10.96 11.21 -14.30
N PRO A 103 -10.80 12.34 -13.58
CA PRO A 103 -9.81 13.36 -13.93
C PRO A 103 -8.38 12.80 -13.90
N TYR A 104 -7.52 13.25 -14.82
CA TYR A 104 -6.12 12.82 -14.86
C TYR A 104 -5.39 13.02 -13.52
N TYR A 105 -5.64 14.14 -12.84
CA TYR A 105 -5.06 14.40 -11.51
C TYR A 105 -5.40 13.30 -10.51
N MET A 106 -6.63 12.78 -10.50
CA MET A 106 -7.04 11.66 -9.64
C MET A 106 -6.27 10.39 -9.98
N ALA A 107 -6.18 10.04 -11.26
CA ALA A 107 -5.44 8.86 -11.73
C ALA A 107 -3.95 8.92 -11.35
N PHE A 108 -3.31 10.08 -11.57
CA PHE A 108 -1.92 10.30 -11.23
C PHE A 108 -1.69 10.25 -9.70
N THR A 109 -2.57 10.85 -8.91
CA THR A 109 -2.49 10.80 -7.45
C THR A 109 -2.70 9.39 -6.91
N TRP A 110 -3.63 8.60 -7.46
CA TRP A 110 -3.78 7.19 -7.07
C TRP A 110 -2.52 6.39 -7.40
N PHE A 111 -1.96 6.54 -8.60
CA PHE A 111 -0.71 5.89 -8.97
C PHE A 111 0.42 6.26 -8.00
N LEU A 112 0.69 7.55 -7.82
CA LEU A 112 1.80 8.02 -6.99
C LEU A 112 1.57 7.70 -5.51
N GLY A 113 0.33 7.81 -5.02
CA GLY A 113 -0.07 7.44 -3.67
C GLY A 113 0.24 5.98 -3.37
N THR A 114 -0.17 5.07 -4.25
CA THR A 114 0.13 3.64 -4.12
C THR A 114 1.64 3.34 -4.20
N VAL A 115 2.41 4.07 -5.02
CA VAL A 115 3.87 3.97 -5.04
C VAL A 115 4.47 4.34 -3.69
N VAL A 116 4.03 5.46 -3.11
CA VAL A 116 4.47 5.92 -1.78
C VAL A 116 4.09 4.91 -0.71
N GLU A 117 2.84 4.46 -0.66
CA GLU A 117 2.32 3.45 0.27
C GLU A 117 3.10 2.14 0.21
N GLY A 118 3.32 1.62 -1.00
CA GLY A 118 4.11 0.42 -1.23
C GLY A 118 5.54 0.59 -0.72
N THR A 119 6.18 1.73 -1.02
CA THR A 119 7.56 2.02 -0.60
C THR A 119 7.68 2.13 0.91
N VAL A 120 6.80 2.88 1.59
CA VAL A 120 6.81 3.02 3.05
C VAL A 120 6.51 1.68 3.73
N ALA A 121 5.58 0.89 3.21
CA ALA A 121 5.35 -0.47 3.68
C ALA A 121 6.59 -1.37 3.48
N GLY A 122 7.30 -1.22 2.36
CA GLY A 122 8.58 -1.88 2.10
C GLY A 122 9.67 -1.54 3.12
N VAL A 123 9.71 -0.28 3.59
CA VAL A 123 10.60 0.13 4.69
C VAL A 123 10.31 -0.66 5.96
N TRP A 124 9.03 -0.81 6.34
CA TRP A 124 8.65 -1.63 7.50
C TRP A 124 9.14 -3.08 7.36
N LEU A 125 8.94 -3.69 6.20
CA LEU A 125 9.41 -5.04 5.95
C LEU A 125 10.93 -5.15 6.05
N GLY A 126 11.66 -4.20 5.43
CA GLY A 126 13.10 -4.10 5.51
C GLY A 126 13.59 -3.98 6.96
N LEU A 127 12.97 -3.15 7.78
CA LEU A 127 13.36 -2.97 9.19
C LEU A 127 13.05 -4.19 10.06
N MET A 128 11.89 -4.81 9.89
CA MET A 128 11.39 -5.87 10.79
C MET A 128 11.97 -7.26 10.47
N PHE A 129 12.25 -7.52 9.19
CA PHE A 129 12.76 -8.80 8.71
C PHE A 129 14.26 -8.80 8.44
N ARG A 130 14.93 -7.63 8.46
CA ARG A 130 16.38 -7.56 8.22
C ARG A 130 17.15 -8.54 9.09
N GLU A 131 17.98 -9.33 8.44
CA GLU A 131 18.92 -10.21 9.11
C GLU A 131 20.03 -9.36 9.73
N LYS A 132 20.35 -9.59 11.00
CA LYS A 132 21.53 -8.95 11.60
C LYS A 132 22.75 -9.51 10.87
N ALA A 133 23.66 -8.63 10.44
CA ALA A 133 24.96 -9.08 9.96
C ALA A 133 25.55 -10.02 11.01
N SER A 134 25.93 -11.23 10.58
CA SER A 134 26.68 -12.17 11.42
C SER A 134 27.82 -11.39 12.07
N GLN A 135 27.80 -11.26 13.39
CA GLN A 135 29.00 -10.87 14.11
C GLN A 135 29.97 -12.04 13.93
N THR A 136 30.82 -11.95 12.91
CA THR A 136 32.01 -12.77 12.84
C THR A 136 32.88 -12.34 14.01
N THR A 137 32.70 -12.99 15.15
CA THR A 137 33.69 -13.06 16.21
C THR A 137 34.96 -13.64 15.59
N ALA A 138 35.96 -12.78 15.41
CA ALA A 138 37.36 -13.15 15.26
C ALA A 138 38.05 -12.92 16.61
#